data_AF-A0A1M3FAG0-F1
#
_entry.id   AF-A0A1M3FAG0-F1
#
_cell.length_a   1.000
_cell.length_b   1.000
_cell.length_c   1.000
_cell.angle_alpha   90.00
_cell.angle_beta   90.00
_cell.angle_gamma   90.00
#
_symmetry.space_group_name_H-M   'P 1'
#
loop_
_entity.id
_entity.type
_entity.pdbx_description
1 polymer ?
#
loop_
_entity_poly.entity_id
_entity_poly.type
_entity_poly.pdbx_seq_one_letter_code
_entity_poly.pdbx_strand_id
1 'polypeptide(L)'
;MDGTLVAHAVRLTRTAVGAGEDVPARADVVRRLDRPQEYVLVLLGPPGRPGWLAAVDPAADDVMTWAAVERAEPTVPPGEGELVWGPAAGSRSPLYPLRVSGDELVGLDGRPVRPRPGRG
;
A
#
# COMPACT_ATOMS: atom_id res chain seq x y z
N MET A 1 -10.83 3.07 12.53
CA MET A 1 -9.98 3.78 11.55
C MET A 1 -10.07 5.24 11.86
N ASP A 2 -8.95 5.91 12.11
CA ASP A 2 -8.93 7.36 12.24
C ASP A 2 -9.00 7.95 10.82
N GLY A 3 -10.19 8.37 10.39
CA GLY A 3 -10.42 8.92 9.04
C GLY A 3 -9.48 10.09 8.71
N THR A 4 -8.95 10.74 9.75
CA THR A 4 -7.96 11.82 9.68
C THR A 4 -6.63 11.35 9.07
N LEU A 5 -6.15 10.16 9.46
CA LEU A 5 -4.87 9.61 9.00
C LEU A 5 -4.89 9.29 7.49
N VAL A 6 -6.00 8.71 7.03
CA VAL A 6 -6.21 8.40 5.61
C VAL A 6 -6.33 9.67 4.78
N ALA A 7 -7.14 10.63 5.22
CA ALA A 7 -7.26 11.92 4.52
C ALA A 7 -5.91 12.64 4.44
N HIS A 8 -5.10 12.55 5.50
CA HIS A 8 -3.76 13.12 5.53
C HIS A 8 -2.84 12.48 4.48
N ALA A 9 -2.78 11.15 4.44
CA ALA A 9 -1.96 10.43 3.48
C ALA A 9 -2.36 10.74 2.02
N VAL A 10 -3.66 10.82 1.73
CA VAL A 10 -4.15 11.21 0.40
C VAL A 10 -3.67 12.61 0.02
N ARG A 11 -3.71 13.57 0.95
CA ARG A 11 -3.22 14.93 0.71
C ARG A 11 -1.72 14.97 0.42
N LEU A 12 -0.92 14.22 1.18
CA LEU A 12 0.52 14.09 0.96
C LEU A 12 0.83 13.50 -0.43
N THR A 13 0.14 12.42 -0.79
CA THR A 13 0.28 11.82 -2.12
C THR A 13 -0.06 12.81 -3.22
N ARG A 14 -1.21 13.50 -3.15
CA ARG A 14 -1.60 14.51 -4.15
C ARG A 14 -0.53 15.58 -4.33
N THR A 15 0.02 16.07 -3.22
CA THR A 15 1.09 17.08 -3.22
C THR A 15 2.35 16.54 -3.89
N ALA A 16 2.77 15.32 -3.55
CA ALA A 16 3.98 14.70 -4.10
C ALA A 16 3.89 14.42 -5.60
N VAL A 17 2.70 14.08 -6.12
CA VAL A 17 2.51 13.74 -7.54
C VAL A 17 1.91 14.87 -8.39
N GLY A 18 1.56 16.00 -7.77
CA GLY A 18 0.91 17.13 -8.46
C GLY A 18 -0.52 16.85 -8.94
N ALA A 19 -1.25 15.96 -8.26
CA ALA A 19 -2.63 15.61 -8.63
C ALA A 19 -3.66 16.56 -8.00
N GLY A 20 -4.63 17.00 -8.81
CA GLY A 20 -5.77 17.81 -8.35
C GLY A 20 -6.68 17.04 -7.39
N GLU A 21 -7.50 17.75 -6.61
CA GLU A 21 -8.42 17.14 -5.64
C GLU A 21 -9.55 16.31 -6.27
N ASP A 22 -9.86 16.57 -7.54
CA ASP A 22 -10.86 15.88 -8.35
C ASP A 22 -10.46 14.46 -8.75
N VAL A 23 -9.17 14.13 -8.68
CA VAL A 23 -8.68 12.78 -8.99
C VAL A 23 -9.18 11.80 -7.91
N PRO A 24 -9.87 10.70 -8.26
CA PRO A 24 -10.33 9.71 -7.28
C PRO A 24 -9.18 9.13 -6.47
N ALA A 25 -9.43 8.88 -5.17
CA ALA A 25 -8.45 8.31 -4.27
C ALA A 25 -9.01 7.07 -3.57
N ARG A 26 -8.19 6.03 -3.49
CA ARG A 26 -8.38 4.89 -2.60
C ARG A 26 -7.18 4.80 -1.67
N ALA A 27 -7.42 4.43 -0.42
CA ALA A 27 -6.38 4.27 0.56
C ALA A 27 -6.63 3.03 1.40
N ASP A 28 -5.57 2.26 1.64
CA ASP A 28 -5.61 1.04 2.44
C ASP A 28 -4.45 1.10 3.47
N VAL A 29 -4.72 0.81 4.74
CA VAL A 29 -3.69 0.77 5.81
C VAL A 29 -2.91 -0.53 5.70
N VAL A 30 -1.59 -0.44 5.81
CA VAL A 30 -0.69 -1.58 5.75
C VAL A 30 0.21 -1.62 6.97
N ARG A 31 0.20 -2.74 7.70
CA ARG A 31 1.09 -2.96 8.83
C ARG A 31 2.45 -3.48 8.36
N ARG A 32 3.52 -2.95 8.94
CA ARG A 32 4.87 -3.42 8.68
C ARG A 32 5.20 -4.66 9.50
N LEU A 33 5.89 -5.61 8.86
CA LEU A 33 6.39 -6.83 9.49
C LEU A 33 7.85 -6.69 9.95
N ASP A 34 8.61 -5.74 9.40
CA ASP A 34 10.00 -5.49 9.79
C ASP A 34 10.15 -4.61 11.03
N ARG A 35 9.10 -3.88 11.41
CA ARG A 35 9.10 -2.96 12.56
C ARG A 35 7.64 -2.69 12.98
N PRO A 36 7.38 -2.30 14.24
CA PRO A 36 6.02 -2.01 14.73
C PRO A 36 5.54 -0.63 14.24
N GLN A 37 5.26 -0.52 12.95
CA GLN A 37 4.79 0.71 12.30
C GLN A 37 3.75 0.37 11.23
N GLU A 38 2.84 1.31 10.96
CA GLU A 38 1.89 1.25 9.84
C GLU A 38 2.22 2.33 8.82
N TYR A 39 1.82 2.09 7.57
CA TYR A 39 1.82 3.11 6.52
C TYR A 39 0.50 3.02 5.75
N VAL A 40 0.21 4.03 4.94
CA VAL A 40 -0.98 4.07 4.09
C VAL A 40 -0.56 3.89 2.64
N LEU A 41 -1.13 2.88 1.97
CA LEU A 41 -1.03 2.72 0.54
C LEU A 41 -2.14 3.55 -0.12
N VAL A 42 -1.77 4.51 -0.95
CA VAL A 42 -2.71 5.40 -1.66
C VAL A 42 -2.65 5.14 -3.15
N LEU A 43 -3.80 4.87 -3.76
CA LEU A 43 -4.00 4.82 -5.19
C LEU A 43 -4.79 6.06 -5.63
N LEU A 44 -4.20 6.88 -6.49
CA LEU A 44 -4.85 8.01 -7.15
C LEU A 44 -5.13 7.67 -8.61
N GLY A 45 -6.35 7.91 -9.06
CA GLY A 45 -6.73 7.78 -10.46
C GLY A 45 -8.06 7.05 -10.65
N PRO A 46 -8.76 7.30 -11.77
CA PRO A 46 -9.95 6.54 -12.11
C PRO A 46 -9.59 5.07 -12.42
N PRO A 47 -10.42 4.09 -12.03
CA PRO A 47 -10.18 2.68 -12.35
C PRO A 47 -9.91 2.45 -13.84
N GLY A 48 -8.83 1.71 -14.14
CA GLY A 48 -8.44 1.35 -15.52
C GLY A 48 -7.83 2.48 -16.35
N ARG A 49 -7.63 3.68 -15.80
CA ARG A 49 -6.96 4.83 -16.43
C ARG A 49 -5.60 5.13 -15.76
N PRO A 50 -4.70 5.90 -16.38
CA PRO A 50 -3.44 6.27 -15.75
C PRO A 50 -3.64 6.92 -14.38
N GLY A 51 -2.69 6.69 -13.47
CA GLY A 51 -2.75 7.16 -12.10
C GLY A 51 -1.42 7.04 -11.36
N TRP A 52 -1.49 7.09 -10.04
CA TRP A 52 -0.34 7.01 -9.14
C TRP A 52 -0.61 6.09 -7.98
N LEU A 53 0.43 5.40 -7.53
CA LEU A 53 0.41 4.57 -6.35
C LEU A 53 1.53 5.02 -5.41
N ALA A 54 1.22 5.23 -4.14
CA ALA A 54 2.17 5.71 -3.15
C ALA A 54 2.07 4.95 -1.83
N ALA A 55 3.21 4.73 -1.19
CA ALA A 55 3.28 4.32 0.21
C ALA A 55 3.66 5.56 1.04
N VAL A 56 2.83 5.89 2.02
CA VAL A 56 2.94 7.11 2.82
C VAL A 56 3.06 6.75 4.29
N ASP A 57 4.04 7.33 4.98
CA ASP A 57 4.12 7.33 6.43
C ASP A 57 3.52 8.64 6.96
N PRO A 58 2.21 8.66 7.28
CA PRO A 58 1.55 9.88 7.70
C PRO A 58 1.93 10.33 9.11
N ALA A 59 2.58 9.47 9.91
CA ALA A 59 3.10 9.84 11.22
C ALA A 59 4.43 10.59 11.10
N ALA A 60 5.22 10.27 10.06
CA ALA A 60 6.44 10.99 9.70
C ALA A 60 6.22 12.14 8.71
N ASP A 61 4.97 12.37 8.25
CA ASP A 61 4.62 13.35 7.22
C ASP A 61 5.38 13.13 5.89
N ASP A 62 5.62 11.86 5.54
CA ASP A 62 6.54 11.48 4.46
C ASP A 62 5.91 10.53 3.41
N VAL A 63 6.23 10.77 2.13
CA VAL A 63 5.91 9.84 1.04
C VAL A 63 7.12 8.94 0.83
N MET A 64 7.08 7.76 1.45
CA MET A 64 8.17 6.79 1.43
C MET A 64 8.61 6.42 0.01
N THR A 65 7.64 6.20 -0.88
CA THR A 65 7.86 5.93 -2.31
C THR A 65 6.57 6.06 -3.09
N TRP A 66 6.66 6.34 -4.39
CA TRP A 66 5.53 6.37 -5.29
C TRP A 66 5.93 5.95 -6.71
N ALA A 67 4.94 5.56 -7.51
CA ALA A 67 5.09 5.25 -8.92
C ALA A 67 3.89 5.76 -9.72
N ALA A 68 4.14 6.25 -10.94
CA ALA A 68 3.11 6.38 -11.94
C ALA A 68 2.72 4.99 -12.47
N VAL A 69 1.43 4.77 -12.68
CA VAL A 69 0.90 3.52 -13.22
C VAL A 69 0.07 3.80 -14.47
N GLU A 70 0.25 2.98 -15.50
CA GLU A 70 -0.54 3.07 -16.75
C GLU A 70 -2.04 2.85 -16.51
N ARG A 71 -2.37 2.09 -15.47
CA ARG A 71 -3.73 1.82 -15.01
C ARG A 71 -3.77 1.88 -13.49
N ALA A 72 -4.67 2.68 -12.94
CA ALA A 72 -4.94 2.79 -11.53
C ALA A 72 -5.71 1.55 -11.06
N GLU A 73 -4.99 0.45 -10.96
CA GLU A 73 -5.49 -0.83 -10.49
C GLU A 73 -4.98 -1.09 -9.07
N PRO A 74 -5.79 -1.72 -8.21
CA PRO A 74 -5.35 -2.05 -6.86
C PRO A 74 -4.15 -3.01 -6.91
N THR A 75 -3.09 -2.68 -6.17
CA THR A 75 -1.96 -3.60 -5.94
C THR A 75 -2.11 -4.40 -4.65
N VAL A 76 -3.26 -4.23 -3.96
CA VAL A 76 -3.63 -5.01 -2.80
C VAL A 76 -4.23 -6.35 -3.25
N PRO A 77 -3.86 -7.48 -2.62
CA PRO A 77 -4.48 -8.77 -2.91
C PRO A 77 -5.99 -8.73 -2.65
N PRO A 78 -6.81 -9.46 -3.44
CA PRO A 78 -8.25 -9.56 -3.19
C PRO A 78 -8.54 -10.34 -1.90
N GLY A 79 -9.76 -10.21 -1.38
CA GLY A 79 -10.23 -10.94 -0.19
C GLY A 79 -10.28 -10.10 1.09
N GLU A 80 -10.62 -10.77 2.19
CA GLU A 80 -10.73 -10.18 3.53
C GLU A 80 -9.45 -10.40 4.34
N GLY A 81 -9.19 -9.53 5.31
CA GLY A 81 -8.05 -9.64 6.21
C GLY A 81 -7.16 -8.40 6.25
N GLU A 82 -6.17 -8.43 7.12
CA GLU A 82 -5.20 -7.34 7.27
C GLU A 82 -4.25 -7.29 6.07
N LEU A 83 -3.86 -6.08 5.66
CA LEU A 83 -2.74 -5.89 4.74
C LEU A 83 -1.45 -5.70 5.52
N VAL A 84 -0.43 -6.44 5.11
CA VAL A 84 0.89 -6.41 5.72
C VAL A 84 1.98 -6.27 4.68
N TRP A 85 3.10 -5.70 5.06
CA TRP A 85 4.27 -5.66 4.21
C TRP A 85 5.54 -5.83 5.02
N GLY A 86 6.49 -6.56 4.46
CA GLY A 86 7.85 -6.59 4.98
C GLY A 86 8.83 -6.80 3.82
N PRO A 87 10.04 -6.23 3.91
CA PRO A 87 11.10 -6.45 2.93
C PRO A 87 11.43 -7.96 2.86
N ALA A 88 10.95 -8.62 1.82
CA ALA A 88 11.15 -10.05 1.58
C ALA A 88 11.42 -10.30 0.09
N ALA A 89 11.89 -11.51 -0.24
CA ALA A 89 12.16 -11.87 -1.63
C ALA A 89 10.91 -11.77 -2.54
N GLY A 90 9.70 -11.97 -1.96
CA GLY A 90 8.42 -11.96 -2.66
C GLY A 90 7.66 -10.63 -2.68
N SER A 91 8.04 -9.64 -1.86
CA SER A 91 7.54 -8.26 -1.98
C SER A 91 8.70 -7.29 -1.74
N ARG A 92 9.24 -6.76 -2.83
CA ARG A 92 10.43 -5.89 -2.80
C ARG A 92 10.10 -4.41 -2.63
N SER A 93 8.83 -4.05 -2.69
CA SER A 93 8.38 -2.66 -2.63
C SER A 93 7.14 -2.55 -1.74
N PRO A 94 7.04 -1.53 -0.88
CA PRO A 94 5.85 -1.28 -0.06
C PRO A 94 4.61 -0.92 -0.90
N LEU A 95 4.78 -0.72 -2.22
CA LEU A 95 3.66 -0.57 -3.15
C LEU A 95 2.89 -1.88 -3.40
N TYR A 96 3.42 -3.03 -2.99
CA TYR A 96 2.81 -4.35 -3.21
C TYR A 96 2.67 -5.10 -1.87
N PRO A 97 1.72 -4.72 -1.01
CA PRO A 97 1.47 -5.41 0.25
C PRO A 97 0.93 -6.83 0.02
N LEU A 98 1.02 -7.63 1.06
CA LEU A 98 0.44 -8.97 1.16
C LEU A 98 -0.83 -8.90 2.01
N ARG A 99 -1.68 -9.92 1.90
CA ARG A 99 -2.87 -10.07 2.74
C ARG A 99 -2.71 -11.22 3.69
N VAL A 100 -3.07 -11.04 4.95
CA VAL A 100 -3.15 -12.12 5.94
C VAL A 100 -4.45 -12.89 5.71
N SER A 101 -4.35 -14.19 5.46
CA SER A 101 -5.48 -15.11 5.25
C SER A 101 -5.27 -16.35 6.10
N GLY A 102 -5.85 -16.37 7.30
CA GLY A 102 -5.53 -17.38 8.31
C GLY A 102 -4.07 -17.27 8.74
N ASP A 103 -3.32 -18.37 8.64
CA ASP A 103 -1.88 -18.41 8.96
C ASP A 103 -0.97 -18.12 7.74
N GLU A 104 -1.57 -17.80 6.59
CA GLU A 104 -0.82 -17.56 5.35
C GLU A 104 -0.78 -16.08 4.97
N LEU A 105 0.28 -15.70 4.25
CA LEU A 105 0.37 -14.42 3.55
C LEU A 105 0.05 -14.66 2.07
N VAL A 106 -0.79 -13.83 1.47
CA VAL A 106 -1.22 -13.98 0.08
C VAL A 106 -0.74 -12.79 -0.74
N GLY A 107 -0.19 -13.06 -1.92
CA GLY A 107 0.26 -12.06 -2.89
C GLY A 107 -0.85 -11.55 -3.80
N LEU A 108 -0.55 -10.56 -4.64
CA LEU A 108 -1.50 -9.95 -5.58
C LEU A 108 -2.11 -10.96 -6.56
N ASP A 109 -1.37 -12.00 -6.91
CA ASP A 109 -1.81 -13.11 -7.77
C ASP A 109 -2.71 -14.13 -7.06
N GLY A 110 -3.04 -13.88 -5.78
CA GLY A 110 -3.85 -14.76 -4.95
C GLY A 110 -3.09 -16.00 -4.44
N ARG A 111 -1.77 -16.07 -4.64
CA ARG A 111 -0.97 -17.24 -4.22
C ARG A 111 -0.35 -17.02 -2.84
N PRO A 112 -0.19 -18.09 -2.04
CA PRO A 112 0.54 -18.02 -0.78
C PRO A 112 2.00 -17.63 -0.97
N VAL A 113 2.46 -16.67 -0.17
CA VAL A 113 3.84 -16.22 -0.06
C VAL A 113 4.38 -16.76 1.25
N ARG A 114 5.36 -17.66 1.17
CA ARG A 114 6.06 -18.11 2.37
C ARG A 114 6.97 -16.99 2.88
N PRO A 115 6.80 -16.49 4.12
CA PRO A 115 7.83 -15.65 4.72
C PRO A 115 9.12 -16.47 4.76
N ARG A 116 10.27 -15.85 4.46
CA ARG A 116 11.55 -16.54 4.70
C ARG A 116 11.62 -16.87 6.19
N PRO A 117 12.03 -18.09 6.59
CA PRO A 117 12.46 -18.29 7.95
C PRO A 117 13.57 -17.26 8.21
N GLY A 118 13.35 -16.39 9.20
CA GLY A 118 14.37 -15.44 9.64
C GLY A 118 15.65 -16.23 9.91
N ARG A 119 16.80 -15.72 9.45
CA ARG A 119 18.07 -16.17 10.03
C ARG A 119 18.02 -15.81 11.50
N GLY A 120 17.79 -16.82 12.35
CA GLY A 120 18.18 -16.77 13.75
C GLY A 120 19.69 -16.71 13.88
#